data_AF-A0A8C9JG30-F1
#
_entry.id   AF-A0A8C9JG30-F1
#
_cell.length_a   1.000
_cell.length_b   1.000
_cell.length_c   1.000
_cell.angle_alpha   90.00
_cell.angle_beta   90.00
_cell.angle_gamma   90.00
#
_symmetry.space_group_name_H-M   'P 1'
#
loop_
_entity.id
_entity.type
_entity.pdbx_description
1 polymer ?
#
loop_
_entity_poly.entity_id
_entity_poly.type
_entity_poly.pdbx_seq_one_letter_code
_entity_poly.pdbx_strand_id
1 'polypeptide(L)'
;MLLAGAVRIADKIESGKTSVVVHCSDGWDRTAQLTSLAMLMLDSYYRTIKGFEALIEKEWISFGHRFALRVGHGNDNHADADRSPIFLQFIDCVWQMTRQFPSAFEFNELFLITILDHLYSCLFGTFLCNCEQQRLKEDVYTKTISLWSYVNSQLEEFSNPFFVNYENHVLYPVASLSHLELWVNYYVRWNPRMRPQVEYSLGFLAACQERVSGASFNTITSVLLSSSFLLSAFAIYSGVFRLSVRSGCH
;
A
#
# COMPACT_ATOMS: atom_id res chain seq x y z
N MET A 1 19.04 8.44 0.78
CA MET A 1 18.22 7.21 0.60
C MET A 1 17.44 6.97 1.87
N LEU A 2 16.13 6.70 1.77
CA LEU A 2 15.22 6.57 2.92
C LEU A 2 15.64 5.41 3.86
N LEU A 3 15.90 4.24 3.27
CA LEU A 3 16.36 3.05 3.99
C LEU A 3 17.64 3.29 4.81
N ALA A 4 18.61 4.03 4.24
CA ALA A 4 19.84 4.40 4.94
C ALA A 4 19.59 5.30 6.16
N GLY A 5 18.58 6.18 6.07
CA GLY A 5 18.17 7.01 7.20
C GLY A 5 17.57 6.18 8.34
N ALA A 6 16.69 5.24 7.99
CA ALA A 6 16.09 4.31 8.96
C ALA A 6 17.13 3.41 9.63
N VAL A 7 18.10 2.89 8.87
CA VAL A 7 19.23 2.10 9.42
C VAL A 7 20.03 2.90 10.44
N ARG A 8 20.32 4.19 10.17
CA ARG A 8 21.03 5.05 11.13
C ARG A 8 20.24 5.28 12.42
N ILE A 9 18.91 5.38 12.32
CA ILE A 9 18.01 5.51 13.47
C ILE A 9 18.04 4.22 14.30
N ALA A 10 17.85 3.07 13.64
CA ALA A 10 17.86 1.77 14.28
C ALA A 10 19.21 1.47 14.96
N ASP A 11 20.33 1.70 14.27
CA ASP A 11 21.68 1.49 14.82
C ASP A 11 21.96 2.39 16.04
N LYS A 12 21.51 3.64 16.00
CA LYS A 12 21.71 4.56 17.13
C LYS A 12 20.92 4.15 18.37
N ILE A 13 19.72 3.57 18.18
CA ILE A 13 18.90 3.02 19.27
C ILE A 13 19.52 1.71 19.77
N GLU A 14 19.80 0.76 18.88
CA GLU A 14 20.18 -0.60 19.28
C GLU A 14 21.66 -0.68 19.68
N SER A 15 22.59 -0.30 18.80
CA SER A 15 24.02 -0.34 19.09
C SER A 15 24.43 0.81 20.01
N GLY A 16 23.91 2.01 19.72
CA GLY A 16 24.27 3.23 20.43
C GLY A 16 23.57 3.41 21.77
N LYS A 17 22.55 2.59 22.09
CA LYS A 17 21.71 2.68 23.31
C LYS A 17 21.27 4.13 23.63
N THR A 18 20.98 4.91 22.59
CA THR A 18 20.66 6.34 22.68
C THR A 18 19.24 6.59 22.20
N SER A 19 18.48 7.41 22.93
CA SER A 19 17.17 7.90 22.46
C SER A 19 17.34 8.88 21.30
N VAL A 20 16.51 8.74 20.27
CA VAL A 20 16.55 9.57 19.06
C VAL A 20 15.24 10.32 18.88
N VAL A 21 15.32 11.55 18.38
CA VAL A 21 14.16 12.35 17.97
C VAL A 21 14.19 12.45 16.45
N VAL A 22 13.12 12.00 15.80
CA VAL A 22 12.98 12.04 14.34
C VAL A 22 11.94 13.10 14.00
N HIS A 23 12.32 14.10 13.21
CA HIS A 23 11.37 15.08 12.72
C HIS A 23 11.73 15.52 11.29
N CYS A 24 10.76 16.12 10.62
CA CYS A 24 10.92 16.81 9.35
C CYS A 24 10.30 18.21 9.48
N SER A 25 9.87 18.83 8.38
CA SER A 25 9.13 20.11 8.41
C SER A 25 7.81 19.94 9.18
N ASP A 26 6.89 19.15 8.63
CA ASP A 26 5.54 19.00 9.14
C ASP A 26 5.33 17.71 9.93
N GLY A 27 6.27 16.78 9.83
CA GLY A 27 6.29 15.56 10.63
C GLY A 27 5.37 14.42 10.17
N TRP A 28 4.57 14.58 9.11
CA TRP A 28 3.61 13.54 8.68
C TRP A 28 4.01 12.73 7.43
N ASP A 29 5.10 13.12 6.73
CA ASP A 29 5.56 12.44 5.50
C ASP A 29 6.84 11.63 5.77
N ARG A 30 8.00 12.28 5.65
CA ARG A 30 9.32 11.65 5.82
C ARG A 30 9.56 11.10 7.24
N THR A 31 8.96 11.72 8.26
CA THR A 31 9.05 11.21 9.63
C THR A 31 8.37 9.85 9.73
N ALA A 32 7.12 9.72 9.26
CA ALA A 32 6.38 8.46 9.26
C ALA A 32 7.14 7.36 8.51
N GLN A 33 7.74 7.69 7.37
CA GLN A 33 8.61 6.76 6.63
C GLN A 33 9.80 6.27 7.48
N LEU A 34 10.52 7.20 8.13
CA LEU A 34 11.71 6.87 8.90
C LEU A 34 11.40 6.10 10.20
N THR A 35 10.37 6.52 10.94
CA THR A 35 9.99 5.88 12.20
C THR A 35 9.44 4.48 11.95
N SER A 36 8.54 4.31 10.97
CA SER A 36 7.97 2.99 10.66
C SER A 36 9.02 2.00 10.14
N LEU A 37 9.94 2.43 9.27
CA LEU A 37 11.05 1.57 8.81
C LEU A 37 12.01 1.19 9.95
N ALA A 38 12.35 2.13 10.83
CA ALA A 38 13.19 1.83 11.99
C ALA A 38 12.49 0.87 12.95
N MET A 39 11.18 1.02 13.17
CA MET A 39 10.38 0.10 13.99
C MET A 39 10.36 -1.32 13.40
N LEU A 40 10.24 -1.47 12.08
CA LEU A 40 10.35 -2.78 11.43
C LEU A 40 11.72 -3.42 11.60
N MET A 41 12.78 -2.61 11.56
CA MET A 41 14.14 -3.08 11.78
C MET A 41 14.33 -3.54 13.23
N LEU A 42 13.78 -2.82 14.20
CA LEU A 42 14.03 -3.06 15.63
C LEU A 42 13.13 -4.12 16.27
N ASP A 43 11.84 -4.13 15.93
CA ASP A 43 10.83 -4.93 16.62
C ASP A 43 10.18 -5.96 15.69
N SER A 44 10.32 -7.23 16.04
CA SER A 44 9.78 -8.36 15.29
C SER A 44 8.26 -8.40 15.27
N TYR A 45 7.58 -7.77 16.24
CA TYR A 45 6.11 -7.68 16.25
C TYR A 45 5.58 -7.06 14.95
N TYR A 46 6.16 -5.93 14.52
CA TYR A 46 5.70 -5.23 13.32
C TYR A 46 5.96 -5.99 12.00
N ARG A 47 6.68 -7.11 12.05
CA ARG A 47 6.93 -7.99 10.89
C ARG A 47 5.87 -9.08 10.73
N THR A 48 5.00 -9.25 11.72
CA THR A 48 3.77 -10.05 11.62
C THR A 48 2.72 -9.31 10.78
N ILE A 49 1.76 -10.01 10.18
CA ILE A 49 0.65 -9.39 9.43
C ILE A 49 -0.06 -8.40 10.36
N LYS A 50 -0.51 -8.86 11.53
CA LYS A 50 -1.20 -8.02 12.52
C LYS A 50 -0.37 -6.86 13.02
N GLY A 51 0.93 -7.08 13.25
CA GLY A 51 1.82 -6.01 13.67
C GLY A 51 2.02 -4.97 12.57
N PHE A 52 2.14 -5.38 11.31
CA PHE A 52 2.27 -4.45 10.19
C PHE A 52 1.00 -3.62 9.97
N GLU A 53 -0.18 -4.23 10.10
CA GLU A 53 -1.46 -3.51 10.11
C GLU A 53 -1.47 -2.45 11.23
N ALA A 54 -1.07 -2.82 12.44
CA ALA A 54 -0.97 -1.91 13.58
C ALA A 54 0.06 -0.80 13.36
N LEU A 55 1.18 -1.10 12.70
CA LEU A 55 2.21 -0.12 12.34
C LEU A 55 1.64 0.96 11.42
N ILE A 56 0.87 0.57 10.41
CA ILE A 56 0.23 1.49 9.47
C ILE A 56 -0.85 2.32 10.18
N GLU A 57 -1.74 1.68 10.95
CA GLU A 57 -2.77 2.39 11.70
C GLU A 57 -2.17 3.43 12.66
N LYS A 58 -1.06 3.08 13.31
CA LYS A 58 -0.35 3.97 14.22
C LYS A 58 0.42 5.06 13.47
N GLU A 59 1.54 4.71 12.84
CA GLU A 59 2.54 5.69 12.37
C GLU A 59 2.08 6.47 11.14
N TRP A 60 1.09 5.96 10.40
CA TRP A 60 0.61 6.61 9.18
C TRP A 60 -0.77 7.22 9.37
N ILE A 61 -1.73 6.45 9.87
CA ILE A 61 -3.13 6.90 9.95
C ILE A 61 -3.35 7.82 11.15
N SER A 62 -3.06 7.35 12.37
CA SER A 62 -3.27 8.13 13.60
C SER A 62 -2.38 9.38 13.65
N PHE A 63 -1.10 9.24 13.27
CA PHE A 63 -0.14 10.35 13.21
C PHE A 63 -0.39 11.35 12.05
N GLY A 64 -1.44 11.14 11.24
CA GLY A 64 -1.98 12.16 10.35
C GLY A 64 -1.26 12.29 9.00
N HIS A 65 -0.74 11.19 8.46
CA HIS A 65 -0.35 11.17 7.06
C HIS A 65 -1.56 11.53 6.18
N ARG A 66 -1.38 12.51 5.30
CA ARG A 66 -2.47 13.12 4.52
C ARG A 66 -2.84 12.28 3.30
N PHE A 67 -3.32 11.05 3.52
CA PHE A 67 -3.62 10.09 2.43
C PHE A 67 -4.52 10.67 1.34
N ALA A 68 -5.65 11.29 1.71
CA ALA A 68 -6.58 11.84 0.73
C ALA A 68 -5.94 12.94 -0.14
N LEU A 69 -5.09 13.79 0.44
CA LEU A 69 -4.36 14.83 -0.29
C LEU A 69 -3.24 14.25 -1.16
N ARG A 70 -2.42 13.35 -0.60
CA ARG A 70 -1.24 12.79 -1.28
C ARG A 70 -1.60 11.89 -2.45
N VAL A 71 -2.74 11.20 -2.37
CA VAL A 71 -3.27 10.35 -3.44
C VAL A 71 -4.19 11.13 -4.38
N GLY A 72 -4.99 12.06 -3.84
CA GLY A 72 -5.97 12.84 -4.58
C GLY A 72 -7.28 12.07 -4.84
N HIS A 73 -7.83 11.44 -3.79
CA HIS A 73 -9.08 10.67 -3.84
C HIS A 73 -10.25 11.52 -4.35
N GLY A 74 -10.86 11.11 -5.47
CA GLY A 74 -12.02 11.82 -6.05
C GLY A 74 -11.71 13.24 -6.52
N ASN A 75 -10.44 13.58 -6.74
CA ASN A 75 -10.00 14.88 -7.24
C ASN A 75 -9.48 14.71 -8.68
N ASP A 76 -10.04 15.48 -9.62
CA ASP A 76 -9.64 15.44 -11.04
C ASP A 76 -8.39 16.28 -11.34
N ASN A 77 -7.91 17.07 -10.37
CA ASN A 77 -6.70 17.87 -10.56
C ASN A 77 -5.45 17.00 -10.48
N HIS A 78 -5.07 16.40 -11.60
CA HIS A 78 -3.87 15.56 -11.71
C HIS A 78 -2.55 16.35 -11.59
N ALA A 79 -2.58 17.68 -11.76
CA ALA A 79 -1.42 18.56 -11.66
C ALA A 79 -1.21 19.12 -10.25
N ASP A 80 -1.96 18.62 -9.26
CA ASP A 80 -1.84 19.05 -7.87
C ASP A 80 -0.44 18.71 -7.32
N ALA A 81 0.31 19.75 -6.95
CA ALA A 81 1.67 19.64 -6.43
C ALA A 81 1.74 18.94 -5.07
N ASP A 82 0.61 18.82 -4.37
CA ASP A 82 0.53 18.08 -3.12
C ASP A 82 0.46 16.56 -3.32
N ARG A 83 0.20 16.06 -4.53
CA ARG A 83 0.23 14.62 -4.79
C ARG A 83 1.66 14.10 -4.79
N SER A 84 1.91 13.05 -4.01
CA SER A 84 3.25 12.46 -3.90
C SER A 84 3.20 11.01 -3.41
N PRO A 85 4.00 10.09 -3.99
CA PRO A 85 3.97 8.66 -3.68
C PRO A 85 4.70 8.30 -2.37
N ILE A 86 4.44 9.04 -1.29
CA ILE A 86 5.16 8.91 0.00
C ILE A 86 4.93 7.53 0.64
N PHE A 87 3.68 7.09 0.73
CA PHE A 87 3.34 5.77 1.25
C PHE A 87 3.80 4.64 0.32
N LEU A 88 3.73 4.84 -1.00
CA LEU A 88 4.28 3.88 -1.97
C LEU A 88 5.79 3.67 -1.78
N GLN A 89 6.57 4.75 -1.59
CA GLN A 89 8.00 4.67 -1.31
C GLN A 89 8.30 3.90 -0.02
N PHE A 90 7.44 4.03 1.00
CA PHE A 90 7.55 3.24 2.22
C PHE A 90 7.32 1.75 1.94
N ILE A 91 6.24 1.39 1.27
CA ILE A 91 5.95 -0.02 0.94
C ILE A 91 7.04 -0.62 0.05
N ASP A 92 7.60 0.15 -0.90
CA ASP A 92 8.77 -0.26 -1.68
C ASP A 92 9.96 -0.58 -0.76
N CYS A 93 10.29 0.31 0.19
CA CYS A 93 11.36 0.04 1.17
C CYS A 93 11.09 -1.22 2.02
N VAL A 94 9.82 -1.50 2.35
CA VAL A 94 9.44 -2.75 3.03
C VAL A 94 9.70 -3.95 2.12
N TRP A 95 9.31 -3.88 0.85
CA TRP A 95 9.61 -4.92 -0.14
C TRP A 95 11.12 -5.15 -0.31
N GLN A 96 11.95 -4.10 -0.32
CA GLN A 96 13.41 -4.26 -0.34
C GLN A 96 13.92 -5.06 0.87
N MET A 97 13.32 -4.86 2.05
CA MET A 97 13.67 -5.64 3.25
C MET A 97 13.19 -7.09 3.14
N THR A 98 12.00 -7.36 2.60
CA THR A 98 11.54 -8.75 2.41
C THR A 98 12.40 -9.51 1.40
N ARG A 99 12.97 -8.81 0.40
CA ARG A 99 13.94 -9.37 -0.55
C ARG A 99 15.26 -9.75 0.13
N GLN A 100 15.79 -8.88 1.00
CA GLN A 100 17.05 -9.12 1.70
C GLN A 100 16.91 -10.12 2.87
N PHE A 101 15.72 -10.23 3.47
CA PHE A 101 15.42 -11.10 4.60
C PHE A 101 14.16 -11.97 4.36
N PRO A 102 14.25 -13.03 3.52
CA PRO A 102 13.09 -13.79 3.05
C PRO A 102 12.27 -14.49 4.13
N SER A 103 12.85 -14.77 5.30
CA SER A 103 12.18 -15.44 6.42
C SER A 103 11.77 -14.52 7.56
N ALA A 104 12.08 -13.22 7.49
CA ALA A 104 11.90 -12.30 8.62
C ALA A 104 10.49 -11.68 8.71
N PHE A 105 9.69 -11.79 7.65
CA PHE A 105 8.36 -11.18 7.55
C PHE A 105 7.30 -12.27 7.35
N GLU A 106 6.20 -12.17 8.13
CA GLU A 106 5.07 -13.09 8.05
C GLU A 106 4.25 -12.86 6.77
N PHE A 107 4.19 -11.61 6.30
CA PHE A 107 3.49 -11.28 5.08
C PHE A 107 4.34 -11.49 3.83
N ASN A 108 3.69 -11.82 2.72
CA ASN A 108 4.31 -12.01 1.42
C ASN A 108 4.20 -10.76 0.52
N GLU A 109 4.69 -10.86 -0.71
CA GLU A 109 4.63 -9.77 -1.69
C GLU A 109 3.20 -9.40 -2.11
N LEU A 110 2.29 -10.40 -2.19
CA LEU A 110 0.90 -10.17 -2.55
C LEU A 110 0.22 -9.22 -1.55
N PHE A 111 0.48 -9.41 -0.25
CA PHE A 111 -0.03 -8.51 0.79
C PHE A 111 0.37 -7.04 0.56
N LEU A 112 1.64 -6.79 0.22
CA LEU A 112 2.12 -5.43 -0.04
C LEU A 112 1.47 -4.83 -1.31
N ILE A 113 1.31 -5.63 -2.37
CA ILE A 113 0.63 -5.20 -3.60
C ILE A 113 -0.85 -4.90 -3.31
N THR A 114 -1.54 -5.75 -2.55
CA THR A 114 -2.94 -5.57 -2.16
C THR A 114 -3.15 -4.28 -1.37
N ILE A 115 -2.23 -3.94 -0.45
CA ILE A 115 -2.25 -2.65 0.25
C ILE A 115 -2.17 -1.49 -0.74
N LEU A 116 -1.27 -1.56 -1.72
CA LEU A 116 -1.09 -0.51 -2.71
C LEU A 116 -2.26 -0.40 -3.70
N ASP A 117 -2.89 -1.52 -4.07
CA ASP A 117 -4.09 -1.49 -4.91
C ASP A 117 -5.26 -0.82 -4.17
N HIS A 118 -5.43 -1.14 -2.88
CA HIS A 118 -6.48 -0.54 -2.06
C HIS A 118 -6.14 0.83 -1.48
N LEU A 119 -4.88 1.28 -1.60
CA LEU A 119 -4.51 2.68 -1.41
C LEU A 119 -5.27 3.56 -2.41
N TYR A 120 -5.37 3.14 -3.68
CA TYR A 120 -5.98 3.92 -4.75
C TYR A 120 -7.45 3.57 -5.02
N SER A 121 -7.90 2.36 -4.66
CA SER A 121 -9.23 1.88 -5.07
C SER A 121 -10.39 2.57 -4.34
N CYS A 122 -10.15 3.19 -3.18
CA CYS A 122 -11.18 3.76 -2.30
C CYS A 122 -12.31 2.78 -1.91
N LEU A 123 -12.07 1.47 -2.01
CA LEU A 123 -13.05 0.44 -1.67
C LEU A 123 -13.25 0.34 -0.15
N PHE A 124 -12.18 0.59 0.60
CA PHE A 124 -12.13 0.54 2.05
C PHE A 124 -11.91 1.93 2.64
N GLY A 125 -12.36 2.13 3.88
CA GLY A 125 -12.12 3.38 4.62
C GLY A 125 -10.69 3.59 5.11
N THR A 126 -9.87 2.53 5.07
CA THR A 126 -8.55 2.48 5.72
C THR A 126 -7.61 3.59 5.28
N PHE A 127 -7.64 4.04 4.02
CA PHE A 127 -6.76 5.09 3.49
C PHE A 127 -7.52 6.37 3.08
N LEU A 128 -8.72 6.59 3.64
CA LEU A 128 -9.48 7.82 3.44
C LEU A 128 -9.07 8.92 4.43
N CYS A 129 -9.50 10.15 4.14
CA CYS A 129 -9.24 11.35 4.97
C CYS A 129 -7.73 11.67 5.15
N ASN A 130 -7.45 12.76 5.88
CA ASN A 130 -6.07 13.25 6.10
C ASN A 130 -5.61 13.16 7.56
N CYS A 131 -6.51 12.96 8.52
CA CYS A 131 -6.18 12.83 9.93
C CYS A 131 -7.26 12.06 10.68
N GLU A 132 -6.92 11.57 11.87
CA GLU A 132 -7.82 10.83 12.76
C GLU A 132 -9.07 11.64 13.14
N GLN A 133 -8.91 12.94 13.43
CA GLN A 133 -10.03 13.83 13.72
C GLN A 133 -11.05 13.87 12.57
N GLN A 134 -10.58 13.92 11.32
CA GLN A 134 -11.47 13.94 10.16
C GLN A 134 -12.20 12.60 10.02
N ARG A 135 -11.54 11.47 10.28
CA ARG A 135 -12.16 10.14 10.22
C ARG A 135 -13.29 9.96 11.23
N LEU A 136 -13.11 10.50 12.43
CA LEU A 136 -14.15 10.53 13.45
C LEU A 136 -15.33 11.41 13.03
N LYS A 137 -15.06 12.60 12.49
CA LYS A 137 -16.10 13.52 12.03
C LYS A 137 -16.95 12.94 10.90
N GLU A 138 -16.33 12.19 9.99
CA GLU A 138 -17.01 11.56 8.85
C GLU A 138 -17.61 10.18 9.20
N ASP A 139 -17.43 9.70 10.44
CA ASP A 139 -17.81 8.36 10.91
C ASP A 139 -17.27 7.22 10.03
N VAL A 140 -16.01 7.34 9.57
CA VAL A 140 -15.42 6.37 8.62
C VAL A 140 -15.49 4.94 9.17
N TYR A 141 -15.21 4.75 10.46
CA TYR A 141 -15.19 3.44 11.10
C TYR A 141 -16.56 2.72 11.13
N THR A 142 -17.68 3.46 11.02
CA THR A 142 -19.03 2.87 11.02
C THR A 142 -19.62 2.83 9.61
N LYS A 143 -19.28 3.79 8.75
CA LYS A 143 -19.81 3.91 7.39
C LYS A 143 -19.05 3.08 6.36
N THR A 144 -17.84 2.62 6.67
CA THR A 144 -16.97 1.92 5.72
C THR A 144 -16.38 0.65 6.31
N ILE A 145 -15.90 -0.24 5.44
CA ILE A 145 -15.21 -1.46 5.82
C ILE A 145 -13.70 -1.20 5.89
N SER A 146 -13.02 -1.82 6.84
CA SER A 146 -11.56 -1.80 6.93
C SER A 146 -10.93 -2.79 5.95
N LEU A 147 -9.85 -2.39 5.28
CA LEU A 147 -8.99 -3.27 4.48
C LEU A 147 -8.53 -4.48 5.30
N TRP A 148 -8.22 -4.26 6.58
CA TRP A 148 -7.78 -5.34 7.48
C TRP A 148 -8.87 -6.37 7.70
N SER A 149 -10.16 -5.99 7.67
CA SER A 149 -11.26 -6.97 7.75
C SER A 149 -11.25 -7.92 6.56
N TYR A 150 -10.87 -7.43 5.37
CA TYR A 150 -10.71 -8.24 4.18
C TYR A 150 -9.46 -9.13 4.26
N VAL A 151 -8.28 -8.54 4.49
CA VAL A 151 -7.01 -9.28 4.59
C VAL A 151 -7.09 -10.41 5.61
N ASN A 152 -7.59 -10.09 6.81
CA ASN A 152 -7.64 -11.05 7.91
C ASN A 152 -8.67 -12.16 7.71
N SER A 153 -9.58 -12.03 6.74
CA SER A 153 -10.49 -13.11 6.37
C SER A 153 -9.83 -14.16 5.45
N GLN A 154 -8.67 -13.85 4.87
CA GLN A 154 -7.96 -14.69 3.90
C GLN A 154 -6.44 -14.71 4.19
N LEU A 155 -6.04 -14.85 5.46
CA LEU A 155 -4.64 -14.78 5.88
C LEU A 155 -3.72 -15.73 5.12
N GLU A 156 -4.20 -16.92 4.75
CA GLU A 156 -3.41 -17.93 4.03
C GLU A 156 -2.83 -17.42 2.71
N GLU A 157 -3.54 -16.53 2.00
CA GLU A 157 -3.08 -15.94 0.73
C GLU A 157 -1.96 -14.90 0.95
N PHE A 158 -1.93 -14.29 2.13
CA PHE A 158 -1.02 -13.20 2.48
C PHE A 158 0.19 -13.66 3.30
N SER A 159 0.17 -14.90 3.79
CA SER A 159 1.24 -15.46 4.61
C SER A 159 2.43 -15.92 3.77
N ASN A 160 3.62 -15.72 4.32
CA ASN A 160 4.89 -16.20 3.82
C ASN A 160 5.19 -17.58 4.45
N PRO A 161 5.25 -18.66 3.65
CA PRO A 161 5.50 -20.01 4.18
C PRO A 161 6.91 -20.18 4.77
N PHE A 162 7.85 -19.26 4.46
CA PHE A 162 9.21 -19.28 4.99
C PHE A 162 9.40 -18.42 6.24
N PHE A 163 8.31 -17.85 6.78
CA PHE A 163 8.39 -17.01 7.96
C PHE A 163 8.91 -17.78 9.18
N VAL A 164 9.92 -17.22 9.82
CA VAL A 164 10.47 -17.70 11.08
C VAL A 164 10.47 -16.54 12.06
N ASN A 165 9.76 -16.71 13.18
CA ASN A 165 9.74 -15.71 14.23
C ASN A 165 11.03 -15.77 15.05
N TYR A 166 12.01 -14.94 14.68
CA TYR A 166 13.19 -14.69 15.51
C TYR A 166 12.90 -13.58 16.51
N GLU A 167 12.58 -13.96 17.74
CA GLU A 167 12.43 -13.00 18.83
C GLU A 167 13.71 -12.19 19.01
N ASN A 168 13.58 -10.87 19.14
CA ASN A 168 14.68 -9.92 19.43
C ASN A 168 15.77 -9.80 18.36
N HIS A 169 15.54 -10.24 17.11
CA HIS A 169 16.51 -10.05 16.04
C HIS A 169 16.30 -8.72 15.31
N VAL A 170 17.31 -7.85 15.30
CA VAL A 170 17.28 -6.55 14.59
C VAL A 170 17.76 -6.72 13.14
N LEU A 171 17.04 -6.16 12.18
CA LEU A 171 17.38 -6.21 10.76
C LEU A 171 18.18 -4.97 10.33
N TYR A 172 19.29 -5.19 9.64
CA TYR A 172 20.11 -4.12 9.06
C TYR A 172 20.22 -4.29 7.53
N PRO A 173 19.25 -3.79 6.75
CA PRO A 173 19.32 -3.89 5.30
C PRO A 173 20.44 -3.04 4.71
N VAL A 174 21.01 -3.53 3.62
CA VAL A 174 22.04 -2.82 2.85
C VAL A 174 21.37 -1.80 1.94
N ALA A 175 21.52 -0.52 2.27
CA ALA A 175 20.96 0.59 1.51
C ALA A 175 21.86 1.08 0.35
N SER A 176 22.54 0.15 -0.34
CA SER A 176 23.37 0.44 -1.51
C SER A 176 22.58 0.25 -2.80
N LEU A 177 22.83 1.06 -3.83
CA LEU A 177 22.22 0.88 -5.16
C LEU A 177 22.49 -0.50 -5.78
N SER A 178 23.59 -1.16 -5.39
CA SER A 178 23.91 -2.52 -5.85
C SER A 178 23.04 -3.62 -5.22
N HIS A 179 22.31 -3.30 -4.14
CA HIS A 179 21.48 -4.25 -3.39
C HIS A 179 19.99 -3.88 -3.42
N LEU A 180 19.63 -2.79 -4.10
CA LEU A 180 18.25 -2.42 -4.32
C LEU A 180 17.81 -2.89 -5.70
N GLU A 181 16.69 -3.58 -5.74
CA GLU A 181 16.10 -4.10 -6.97
C GLU A 181 14.93 -3.20 -7.39
N LEU A 182 14.65 -3.10 -8.69
CA LEU A 182 13.37 -2.55 -9.14
C LEU A 182 12.27 -3.54 -8.79
N TRP A 183 11.20 -3.10 -8.15
CA TRP A 183 10.05 -3.94 -7.85
C TRP A 183 9.22 -4.26 -9.12
N VAL A 184 9.73 -5.18 -9.93
CA VAL A 184 9.16 -5.53 -11.25
C VAL A 184 7.70 -5.97 -11.14
N ASN A 185 7.38 -6.77 -10.11
CA ASN A 185 6.04 -7.32 -9.88
C ASN A 185 4.99 -6.26 -9.50
N TYR A 186 5.41 -5.04 -9.15
CA TYR A 186 4.50 -3.92 -8.95
C TYR A 186 4.56 -2.94 -10.12
N TYR A 187 5.75 -2.40 -10.43
CA TYR A 187 5.91 -1.34 -11.43
C TYR A 187 5.71 -1.80 -12.88
N VAL A 188 5.92 -3.09 -13.18
CA VAL A 188 5.89 -3.65 -14.55
C VAL A 188 4.83 -4.76 -14.70
N ARG A 189 3.95 -4.93 -13.71
CA ARG A 189 2.95 -6.01 -13.63
C ARG A 189 1.98 -6.12 -14.81
N TRP A 190 1.78 -5.02 -15.54
CA TRP A 190 0.88 -4.96 -16.69
C TRP A 190 1.51 -5.45 -17.99
N ASN A 191 2.83 -5.66 -18.03
CA ASN A 191 3.52 -6.18 -19.21
C ASN A 191 3.28 -7.69 -19.33
N PRO A 192 2.55 -8.18 -20.36
CA PRO A 192 2.24 -9.60 -20.50
C PRO A 192 3.48 -10.50 -20.64
N ARG A 193 4.62 -9.96 -21.07
CA ARG A 193 5.88 -10.69 -21.25
C ARG A 193 6.65 -10.89 -19.93
N MET A 194 6.30 -10.14 -18.90
CA MET A 194 7.00 -10.13 -17.61
C MET A 194 6.17 -10.79 -16.51
N ARG A 195 4.96 -11.30 -16.81
CA ARG A 195 4.14 -12.00 -15.82
C ARG A 195 4.79 -13.34 -15.46
N PRO A 196 5.02 -13.63 -14.18
CA PRO A 196 5.27 -14.98 -13.72
C PRO A 196 4.11 -15.88 -14.19
N GLN A 197 4.40 -17.10 -14.66
CA GLN A 197 3.39 -18.10 -15.01
C GLN A 197 2.73 -18.70 -13.77
N VAL A 198 2.18 -17.87 -12.88
CA VAL A 198 1.50 -18.30 -11.67
C VAL A 198 0.00 -18.05 -11.86
N GLU A 199 -0.79 -19.13 -11.80
CA GLU A 199 -2.24 -19.09 -11.79
C GLU A 199 -2.72 -18.35 -10.53
N TYR A 200 -3.06 -17.08 -10.67
CA TYR A 200 -3.92 -16.43 -9.68
C TYR A 200 -5.32 -17.03 -9.85
N SER A 201 -5.83 -17.64 -8.78
CA SER A 201 -7.22 -18.14 -8.75
C SER A 201 -8.17 -16.99 -9.08
N LEU A 202 -8.93 -17.17 -10.15
CA LEU A 202 -9.94 -16.26 -10.70
C LEU A 202 -11.11 -15.91 -9.73
N GLY A 203 -11.00 -16.24 -8.44
CA GLY A 203 -12.07 -16.06 -7.45
C GLY A 203 -12.40 -14.59 -7.14
N PHE A 204 -11.44 -13.67 -7.29
CA PHE A 204 -11.62 -12.28 -6.85
C PHE A 204 -12.53 -11.45 -7.78
N LEU A 205 -12.48 -11.69 -9.10
CA LEU A 205 -13.35 -10.99 -10.06
C LEU A 205 -14.82 -11.40 -9.93
N ALA A 206 -15.09 -12.64 -9.56
CA ALA A 206 -16.46 -13.13 -9.35
C ALA A 206 -17.10 -12.49 -8.09
N ALA A 207 -16.34 -12.32 -7.01
CA ALA A 207 -16.84 -11.78 -5.75
C ALA A 207 -17.20 -10.28 -5.82
N CYS A 208 -16.47 -9.50 -6.63
CA CYS A 208 -16.80 -8.08 -6.86
C CYS A 208 -18.05 -7.90 -7.74
N GLN A 209 -18.34 -8.83 -8.66
CA GLN A 209 -19.51 -8.73 -9.53
C GLN A 209 -20.83 -8.96 -8.77
N GLU A 210 -20.84 -9.80 -7.75
CA GLU A 210 -22.06 -10.16 -7.00
C GLU A 210 -22.43 -9.18 -5.88
N ARG A 211 -21.52 -8.35 -5.37
CA ARG A 211 -21.80 -7.44 -4.23
C ARG A 211 -22.14 -6.00 -4.61
N VAL A 212 -21.91 -5.59 -5.86
CA VAL A 212 -22.27 -4.25 -6.38
C VAL A 212 -23.78 -4.12 -6.66
N SER A 213 -24.53 -5.21 -6.66
CA SER A 213 -25.99 -5.21 -6.84
C SER A 213 -26.78 -4.79 -5.58
N GLY A 214 -26.13 -4.59 -4.43
CA GLY A 214 -26.82 -4.34 -3.15
C GLY A 214 -26.54 -3.00 -2.44
N ALA A 215 -25.56 -2.21 -2.87
CA ALA A 215 -25.22 -0.95 -2.22
C ALA A 215 -25.81 0.26 -2.97
N SER A 216 -26.51 1.13 -2.24
CA SER A 216 -27.12 2.38 -2.72
C SER A 216 -26.20 3.15 -3.68
N PHE A 217 -26.69 3.33 -4.91
CA PHE A 217 -26.00 3.73 -6.13
C PHE A 217 -25.39 5.15 -6.14
N ASN A 218 -25.53 5.94 -5.07
CA ASN A 218 -25.38 7.40 -5.15
C ASN A 218 -24.15 8.00 -4.44
N THR A 219 -23.36 7.23 -3.67
CA THR A 219 -22.17 7.77 -2.98
C THR A 219 -20.85 7.19 -3.50
N ILE A 220 -20.87 5.99 -4.10
CA ILE A 220 -19.67 5.28 -4.56
C ILE A 220 -19.34 5.60 -6.05
N THR A 221 -20.34 6.03 -6.82
CA THR A 221 -20.22 6.28 -8.26
C THR A 221 -19.41 7.53 -8.61
N SER A 222 -19.31 8.54 -7.73
CA SER A 222 -18.50 9.74 -8.01
C SER A 222 -17.00 9.52 -7.89
N VAL A 223 -16.56 8.52 -7.10
CA VAL A 223 -15.13 8.20 -6.90
C VAL A 223 -14.62 7.19 -7.95
N LEU A 224 -15.49 6.28 -8.43
CA LEU A 224 -15.12 5.28 -9.43
C LEU A 224 -15.07 5.83 -10.87
N LEU A 225 -15.74 6.95 -11.16
CA LEU A 225 -15.79 7.54 -12.51
C LEU A 225 -14.78 8.68 -12.75
N SER A 226 -14.11 9.20 -11.72
CA SER A 226 -13.11 10.29 -11.82
C SER A 226 -11.66 9.81 -11.93
N SER A 227 -11.39 8.54 -11.63
CA SER A 227 -10.05 7.97 -11.80
C SER A 227 -9.91 7.39 -13.21
N SER A 228 -9.26 8.15 -14.09
CA SER A 228 -8.80 7.73 -15.43
C SER A 228 -8.00 6.41 -15.44
N PHE A 229 -7.54 5.94 -14.28
CA PHE A 229 -6.93 4.62 -14.08
C PHE A 229 -7.92 3.43 -14.11
N LEU A 230 -9.14 3.60 -13.57
CA LEU A 230 -10.15 2.53 -13.57
C LEU A 230 -10.82 2.37 -14.93
N LEU A 231 -10.99 3.45 -15.70
CA LEU A 231 -11.49 3.38 -17.08
C LEU A 231 -10.54 2.61 -18.01
N SER A 232 -9.22 2.76 -17.86
CA SER A 232 -8.27 1.93 -18.61
C SER A 232 -8.31 0.45 -18.19
N ALA A 233 -8.53 0.15 -16.91
CA ALA A 233 -8.68 -1.22 -16.44
C ALA A 233 -10.00 -1.86 -16.91
N PHE A 234 -11.10 -1.11 -16.95
CA PHE A 234 -12.42 -1.56 -17.39
C PHE A 234 -12.54 -1.68 -18.93
N ALA A 235 -11.91 -0.76 -19.68
CA ALA A 235 -11.93 -0.78 -21.14
C ALA A 235 -11.13 -1.95 -21.73
N ILE A 236 -10.09 -2.42 -21.04
CA ILE A 236 -9.32 -3.60 -21.43
C ILE A 236 -10.07 -4.89 -21.06
N TYR A 237 -10.85 -4.89 -19.96
CA TYR A 237 -11.56 -6.08 -19.48
C TYR A 237 -12.85 -6.40 -20.22
N SER A 238 -13.51 -5.42 -20.82
CA SER A 238 -14.89 -5.61 -21.32
C SER A 238 -15.01 -6.08 -22.77
N GLY A 239 -13.94 -6.28 -23.55
CA GLY A 239 -13.98 -7.01 -24.83
C GLY A 239 -15.07 -6.61 -25.86
N VAL A 240 -15.75 -5.48 -25.67
CA VAL A 240 -16.93 -5.07 -26.43
C VAL A 240 -16.68 -3.64 -26.88
N PHE A 241 -15.86 -3.50 -27.90
CA PHE A 241 -16.10 -2.52 -28.96
C PHE A 241 -15.39 -3.02 -30.22
N ARG A 242 -16.14 -3.77 -31.04
CA ARG A 242 -15.86 -3.85 -32.48
C ARG A 242 -15.97 -2.42 -33.01
N LEU A 243 -14.83 -1.74 -33.17
CA LEU A 243 -14.77 -0.52 -33.98
C LEU A 243 -15.05 -0.92 -35.43
N SER A 244 -16.31 -0.80 -35.83
CA SER A 244 -16.68 -0.63 -37.23
C SER A 244 -16.09 0.71 -37.67
N VAL A 245 -14.93 0.65 -38.33
CA VAL A 245 -14.34 1.81 -39.01
C VAL A 245 -15.23 2.11 -40.22
N ARG A 246 -16.17 3.06 -40.06
CA ARG A 246 -16.69 3.80 -41.21
C ARG A 246 -15.64 4.82 -41.61
N SER A 247 -14.91 4.50 -42.65
CA SER A 247 -14.12 5.41 -43.46
C SER A 247 -15.03 6.54 -43.98
N GLY A 248 -14.70 7.76 -43.59
CA GLY A 248 -15.25 8.99 -44.15
C GLY A 248 -14.10 9.91 -44.52
N CYS A 249 -13.47 9.65 -45.66
CA CYS A 249 -12.75 10.63 -46.45
C CYS A 249 -13.54 10.82 -47.74
N HIS A 250 -14.16 11.98 -47.90
CA HIS A 250 -14.17 12.78 -49.12
C HIS A 250 -14.64 14.19 -48.77
#